data_AF-A0A3G9K583-F1
#
_entry.id   AF-A0A3G9K583-F1
#
_cell.length_a   1.000
_cell.length_b   1.000
_cell.length_c   1.000
_cell.angle_alpha   90.00
_cell.angle_beta   90.00
_cell.angle_gamma   90.00
#
_symmetry.space_group_name_H-M   'P 1'
#
loop_
_entity.id
_entity.type
_entity.pdbx_description
1 polymer ?
#
loop_
_entity_poly.entity_id
_entity_poly.type
_entity_poly.pdbx_seq_one_letter_code
_entity_poly.pdbx_strand_id
1 'polypeptide(L)' 'MAYSEAMRRAQAEYRRKNVRQISVRFYPDTAELYEWAKAQGNAQAYIRDLIRADMEARRDASSSVADSEQV' A
#
# COMPACT_ATOMS: atom_id res chain seq x y z
N MET A 1 9.34 -0.36 30.18
CA MET A 1 9.31 -1.83 30.15
C MET A 1 10.31 -2.32 29.13
N ALA A 2 11.33 -3.08 29.56
CA ALA A 2 12.28 -3.68 28.63
C ALA A 2 11.61 -4.85 27.90
N TYR A 3 11.50 -4.78 26.58
CA TYR A 3 11.00 -5.88 25.76
C TYR A 3 11.93 -7.08 25.95
N SER A 4 11.40 -8.24 26.36
CA SER A 4 12.20 -9.45 26.50
C SER A 4 12.72 -9.91 25.13
N GLU A 5 13.87 -10.57 25.13
CA GLU A 5 14.50 -11.17 23.95
C GLU A 5 13.55 -12.13 23.21
N ALA A 6 12.66 -12.79 23.95
CA ALA A 6 11.61 -13.65 23.40
C ALA A 6 10.56 -12.86 22.61
N MET A 7 10.10 -11.73 23.14
CA MET A 7 9.10 -10.87 22.50
C MET A 7 9.65 -10.23 21.21
N ARG A 8 10.94 -9.88 21.21
CA ARG A 8 11.66 -9.38 20.02
C ARG A 8 11.74 -10.43 18.90
N ARG A 9 12.04 -11.69 19.23
CA ARG A 9 12.03 -12.80 18.26
C ARG A 9 10.61 -13.05 17.72
N ALA A 10 9.60 -13.06 18.59
CA ALA A 10 8.21 -13.27 18.17
C ALA A 10 7.72 -12.20 17.18
N GLN A 11 8.02 -10.92 17.43
CA GLN A 11 7.68 -9.85 16.48
C GLN A 11 8.42 -9.96 15.15
N ALA A 12 9.70 -10.36 15.17
CA ALA A 12 10.47 -10.55 13.95
C ALA A 12 9.89 -11.66 13.07
N GLU A 13 9.48 -12.77 13.69
CA GLU A 13 8.79 -13.89 13.02
C GLU A 13 7.46 -13.45 12.41
N TYR A 14 6.63 -12.71 13.17
CA TYR A 14 5.36 -12.18 12.66
C TYR A 14 5.56 -11.27 11.45
N ARG A 15 6.52 -10.33 11.54
CA ARG A 15 6.84 -9.42 10.43
C ARG A 15 7.31 -10.18 9.19
N ARG A 16 8.19 -11.18 9.34
CA ARG A 16 8.68 -11.99 8.21
C ARG A 16 7.57 -12.76 7.51
N LYS A 17 6.63 -13.33 8.28
CA LYS A 17 5.61 -14.25 7.75
C LYS A 17 4.37 -13.53 7.22
N ASN A 18 3.93 -12.47 7.90
CA ASN A 18 2.60 -11.88 7.66
C ASN A 18 2.64 -10.48 7.05
N VAL A 19 3.79 -9.80 7.10
CA VAL A 19 3.90 -8.43 6.57
C VAL A 19 4.58 -8.47 5.21
N ARG A 20 3.88 -7.97 4.19
CA ARG A 20 4.43 -7.69 2.86
C ARG A 20 4.72 -6.20 2.78
N GLN A 21 5.97 -5.85 2.44
CA GLN A 21 6.41 -4.47 2.30
C GLN A 21 6.86 -4.23 0.86
N ILE A 22 6.37 -3.14 0.27
CA ILE A 22 6.87 -2.59 -0.98
C ILE A 22 7.66 -1.34 -0.61
N SER A 23 8.89 -1.23 -1.13
CA SER A 23 9.74 -0.05 -0.95
C SER A 23 9.72 0.79 -2.21
N VAL A 24 9.23 2.01 -2.11
CA VAL A 24 9.18 2.98 -3.22
C VAL A 24 10.24 4.05 -2.95
N ARG A 25 11.10 4.30 -3.94
CA ARG A 25 12.10 5.36 -3.89
C ARG A 25 11.61 6.53 -4.74
N PHE A 26 11.64 7.71 -4.15
CA PHE A 26 11.39 8.97 -4.85
C PHE A 26 12.74 9.62 -5.08
N TYR A 27 13.13 9.71 -6.34
CA TYR A 27 14.37 10.36 -6.78
C TYR A 27 14.12 11.86 -7.01
N PRO A 28 15.14 12.68 -7.27
CA PRO A 28 14.97 14.13 -7.38
C PRO A 28 13.96 14.58 -8.44
N ASP A 29 13.80 13.80 -9.51
CA ASP A 29 12.80 13.97 -10.57
C ASP A 29 11.34 13.74 -10.11
N THR A 30 11.18 12.99 -9.03
CA THR A 30 9.90 12.59 -8.42
C THR A 30 9.77 13.15 -7.00
N ALA A 31 10.60 14.14 -6.65
CA ALA A 31 10.59 14.79 -5.33
C ALA A 31 9.24 15.46 -5.03
N GLU A 32 8.58 16.01 -6.05
CA GLU A 32 7.26 16.61 -5.92
C GLU A 32 6.20 15.59 -5.45
N LEU A 33 6.22 14.36 -5.98
CA LEU A 33 5.32 13.28 -5.57
C LEU A 33 5.53 12.89 -4.10
N TYR A 34 6.79 12.90 -3.65
CA TYR A 34 7.12 12.64 -2.26
C TYR A 34 6.58 13.73 -1.34
N GLU A 35 6.80 15.00 -1.66
CA GLU A 35 6.31 16.11 -0.86
C GLU A 35 4.78 16.15 -0.83
N TRP A 36 4.12 15.87 -1.95
CA TRP A 36 2.67 15.75 -2.01
C TRP A 36 2.12 14.65 -1.10
N ALA A 37 2.72 13.45 -1.15
CA ALA A 37 2.30 12.33 -0.31
C ALA A 37 2.54 12.62 1.19
N LYS A 38 3.63 13.31 1.51
CA LYS A 38 3.98 13.71 2.87
C LYS A 38 3.05 14.78 3.42
N ALA A 39 2.58 15.70 2.58
CA ALA A 39 1.65 16.77 2.96
C ALA A 39 0.31 16.25 3.48
N GLN A 40 -0.08 15.02 3.14
CA GLN A 40 -1.34 14.39 3.58
C GLN A 40 -1.30 13.91 5.05
N GLY A 41 -0.21 14.14 5.79
CA GLY A 41 -0.04 13.77 7.20
C GLY A 41 0.26 12.29 7.42
N ASN A 42 -0.53 11.38 6.84
CA ASN A 42 -0.27 9.94 6.81
C ASN A 42 -0.09 9.42 5.39
N ALA A 43 1.13 9.59 4.86
CA ALA A 43 1.49 9.14 3.52
C ALA A 43 1.24 7.64 3.28
N GLN A 44 1.41 6.79 4.30
CA GLN A 44 1.17 5.35 4.15
C GLN A 44 -0.31 5.02 3.99
N ALA A 45 -1.19 5.65 4.78
CA ALA A 45 -2.63 5.48 4.63
C ALA A 45 -3.09 6.01 3.27
N TYR A 46 -2.65 7.20 2.91
CA TYR A 46 -2.94 7.82 1.62
C TYR A 46 -2.59 6.92 0.43
N ILE A 47 -1.37 6.38 0.39
CA ILE A 47 -0.94 5.48 -0.68
C ILE A 47 -1.78 4.19 -0.71
N ARG A 48 -2.14 3.62 0.45
CA ARG A 48 -3.00 2.42 0.50
C ARG A 48 -4.40 2.69 -0.03
N ASP A 49 -4.95 3.86 0.26
CA ASP A 49 -6.30 4.23 -0.18
C ASP A 49 -6.31 4.51 -1.69
N LEU A 50 -5.25 5.13 -2.24
CA LEU A 50 -5.07 5.26 -3.70
C LEU A 50 -5.00 3.89 -4.39
N ILE A 51 -4.24 2.95 -3.85
CA ILE A 51 -4.15 1.59 -4.40
C ILE A 51 -5.51 0.89 -4.33
N ARG A 52 -6.25 1.05 -3.23
CA ARG A 52 -7.59 0.46 -3.08
C ARG A 52 -8.56 1.02 -4.13
N ALA A 53 -8.59 2.34 -4.30
CA ALA A 53 -9.43 3.00 -5.29
C ALA A 53 -9.08 2.57 -6.72
N ASP A 54 -7.79 2.44 -7.07
CA ASP A 54 -7.35 1.93 -8.37
C ASP A 54 -7.79 0.48 -8.58
N MET A 55 -7.67 -0.39 -7.57
CA MET A 55 -8.14 -1.77 -7.65
C MET A 55 -9.66 -1.85 -7.87
N GLU A 56 -10.44 -1.06 -7.15
CA GLU A 56 -11.90 -1.01 -7.27
C GLU A 56 -12.31 -0.50 -8.65
N ALA A 57 -11.72 0.61 -9.11
CA ALA A 57 -11.98 1.17 -10.44
C ALA A 57 -11.68 0.17 -11.57
N ARG A 58 -10.59 -0.60 -11.47
CA ARG A 58 -10.25 -1.65 -12.45
C ARG A 58 -11.21 -2.84 -12.40
N ARG A 59 -11.68 -3.20 -11.21
CA ARG A 59 -12.66 -4.26 -11.03
C ARG A 59 -13.99 -3.85 -11.67
N ASP A 60 -14.43 -2.63 -11.44
CA ASP A 60 -15.69 -2.11 -11.99
C ASP A 60 -15.60 -1.99 -13.51
N ALA A 61 -14.47 -1.50 -14.05
CA ALA A 61 -14.22 -1.45 -15.49
C ALA A 61 -14.16 -2.85 -16.14
N SER A 62 -13.60 -3.84 -15.45
CA SER A 62 -13.58 -5.22 -15.94
C SER A 62 -14.97 -5.89 -15.84
N SER A 63 -15.78 -5.46 -14.87
CA SER A 63 -17.16 -5.92 -14.71
C SER A 63 -18.10 -5.30 -15.74
N SER A 64 -17.85 -4.07 -16.20
CA SER A 64 -18.63 -3.43 -17.28
C SER A 64 -18.34 -3.99 -18.67
N VAL A 65 -17.14 -4.54 -18.90
CA VAL A 65 -16.80 -5.19 -20.19
C VAL A 65 -17.46 -6.57 -20.30
N ALA A 66 -17.60 -7.31 -19.20
CA ALA A 66 -18.26 -8.62 -19.19
C ALA A 66 -19.78 -8.57 -19.44
N ASP A 67 -20.42 -7.42 -19.23
CA ASP A 67 -21.85 -7.20 -19.50
C ASP A 67 -22.13 -6.81 -20.97
N SER A 68 -21.11 -6.38 -21.71
CA SER A 68 -21.23 -5.92 -23.10
C SER A 68 -21.01 -7.02 -24.16
N GLU A 69 -20.62 -8.23 -23.75
CA GLU A 69 -20.42 -9.39 -24.65
C GLU A 69 -21.65 -10.32 -24.73
N GLN A 70 -22.77 -9.94 -24.10
CA GLN A 70 -24.07 -10.62 -24.19
C GLN A 70 -25.13 -9.73 -24.88
N VAL A 71 -24.88 -9.26 -26.10
CA VAL A 71 -25.95 -8.79 -27.03
C VAL A 71 -25.66 -9.25 -28.45
#